data_AF-A0A969JFR6-F1
#
_entry.id   AF-A0A969JFR6-F1
#
_cell.length_a   1.000
_cell.length_b   1.000
_cell.length_c   1.000
_cell.angle_alpha   90.00
_cell.angle_beta   90.00
_cell.angle_gamma   90.00
#
_symmetry.space_group_name_H-M   'P 1'
#
loop_
_entity.id
_entity.type
_entity.pdbx_description
1 polymer ?
#
loop_
_entity_poly.entity_id
_entity_poly.type
_entity_poly.pdbx_seq_one_letter_code
_entity_poly.pdbx_strand_id
1 'polypeptide(L)'
;MPKIPVEKAKMIDIVAELKMVEAAVENESEKMRDSITNRYADQILTHYGVSKTDFDTSLAVIHRHENYFKTFLVEVVQNLENRRKTDSLVLVK
;
A
#
# COMPACT_ATOMS: atom_id res chain seq x y z
N MET A 1 0.88 15.94 13.18
CA MET A 1 0.44 14.83 12.30
C MET A 1 -0.84 14.24 12.86
N PRO A 2 -1.80 13.82 12.02
CA PRO A 2 -3.03 13.19 12.51
C PRO A 2 -2.69 11.88 13.23
N LYS A 3 -3.41 11.59 14.32
CA LYS A 3 -3.29 10.31 15.03
C LYS A 3 -4.06 9.26 14.25
N ILE A 4 -3.38 8.20 13.82
CA ILE A 4 -3.96 7.08 13.08
C ILE A 4 -3.73 5.76 13.85
N PRO A 5 -4.66 4.80 13.76
CA PRO A 5 -4.52 3.48 14.41
C PRO A 5 -3.28 2.69 13.97
N VAL A 6 -2.92 2.78 12.68
CA VAL A 6 -1.77 2.08 12.11
C VAL A 6 -0.61 3.06 11.95
N GLU A 7 0.58 2.66 12.39
CA GLU A 7 1.79 3.48 12.24
C GLU A 7 2.03 3.88 10.78
N LYS A 8 2.47 5.13 10.56
CA LYS A 8 2.64 5.70 9.22
C LYS A 8 3.56 4.88 8.32
N ALA A 9 4.71 4.43 8.84
CA ALA A 9 5.64 3.61 8.08
C ALA A 9 4.99 2.31 7.59
N LYS A 10 4.26 1.63 8.49
CA LYS A 10 3.49 0.44 8.18
C LYS A 10 2.39 0.71 7.14
N MET A 11 1.68 1.83 7.25
CA MET A 11 0.71 2.25 6.22
C MET A 11 1.36 2.46 4.85
N ILE A 12 2.55 3.07 4.80
CA ILE A 12 3.29 3.28 3.55
C ILE A 12 3.61 1.93 2.90
N ASP A 13 4.12 0.97 3.67
CA ASP A 13 4.47 -0.36 3.16
C ASP A 13 3.25 -1.15 2.67
N ILE A 14 2.15 -1.14 3.45
CA ILE A 14 0.88 -1.79 3.06
C ILE A 14 0.34 -1.19 1.77
N VAL A 15 0.27 0.14 1.67
CA VAL A 15 -0.28 0.81 0.48
C VAL A 15 0.61 0.60 -0.74
N ALA A 16 1.94 0.57 -0.56
CA ALA A 16 2.87 0.23 -1.64
C ALA A 16 2.59 -1.19 -2.19
N GLU A 17 2.41 -2.18 -1.32
CA GLU A 17 2.09 -3.56 -1.76
C GLU A 17 0.75 -3.68 -2.45
N LEU A 18 -0.28 -3.02 -1.93
CA LEU A 18 -1.58 -2.96 -2.59
C LEU A 18 -1.47 -2.36 -3.99
N LYS A 19 -0.68 -1.30 -4.17
CA LYS A 19 -0.44 -0.68 -5.49
C LYS A 19 0.30 -1.60 -6.45
N MET A 20 1.23 -2.41 -5.96
CA MET A 20 1.90 -3.43 -6.78
C MET A 20 0.93 -4.52 -7.24
N VAL A 21 0.03 -4.98 -6.36
CA VAL A 21 -1.02 -5.93 -6.73
C VAL A 21 -1.95 -5.32 -7.78
N GLU A 22 -2.46 -4.12 -7.55
CA GLU A 22 -3.32 -3.41 -8.50
C GLU A 22 -2.68 -3.30 -9.88
N ALA A 23 -1.39 -2.93 -9.95
CA ALA A 23 -0.64 -2.86 -11.20
C ALA A 23 -0.46 -4.24 -11.87
N ALA A 24 -0.24 -5.29 -11.08
CA ALA A 24 -0.05 -6.65 -11.59
C ALA A 24 -1.32 -7.23 -12.25
N VAL A 25 -2.50 -6.78 -11.82
CA VAL A 25 -3.80 -7.25 -12.34
C VAL A 25 -4.52 -6.22 -13.20
N GLU A 26 -3.84 -5.14 -13.61
CA GLU A 26 -4.46 -4.03 -14.36
C GLU A 26 -5.07 -4.47 -15.70
N ASN A 27 -4.47 -5.48 -16.35
CA ASN A 27 -4.92 -6.03 -17.63
C ASN A 27 -5.99 -7.13 -17.51
N GLU A 28 -6.40 -7.48 -16.28
CA GLU A 28 -7.41 -8.50 -16.04
C GLU A 28 -8.84 -7.93 -16.17
N SER A 29 -9.81 -8.81 -16.38
CA SER A 29 -11.23 -8.42 -16.31
C SER A 29 -11.57 -7.82 -14.94
N GLU A 30 -12.46 -6.83 -14.90
CA GLU A 30 -12.83 -6.11 -13.66
C GLU A 30 -13.24 -7.05 -12.51
N LYS A 31 -14.07 -8.06 -12.80
CA LYS A 31 -14.47 -9.06 -11.80
C LYS A 31 -13.28 -9.86 -11.25
N MET A 32 -12.32 -10.18 -12.10
CA MET A 32 -11.12 -10.90 -11.70
C MET A 32 -10.19 -10.01 -10.88
N ARG A 33 -9.97 -8.77 -11.33
CA ARG A 33 -9.20 -7.75 -10.62
C ARG A 33 -9.70 -7.58 -9.19
N ASP A 34 -11.00 -7.34 -9.01
CA ASP A 34 -11.58 -7.12 -7.68
C ASP A 34 -11.43 -8.35 -6.78
N SER A 35 -11.61 -9.56 -7.33
CA SER A 35 -11.41 -10.80 -6.58
C SER A 35 -9.96 -10.99 -6.14
N ILE A 36 -8.99 -10.70 -7.03
CA ILE A 36 -7.57 -10.85 -6.74
C ILE A 36 -7.11 -9.79 -5.73
N THR A 37 -7.45 -8.52 -5.97
CA THR A 37 -7.09 -7.41 -5.09
C THR A 37 -7.62 -7.62 -3.68
N ASN A 38 -8.89 -8.04 -3.52
CA ASN A 38 -9.45 -8.31 -2.19
C ASN A 38 -8.70 -9.45 -1.46
N ARG A 39 -8.41 -10.55 -2.17
CA ARG A 39 -7.67 -11.67 -1.59
C ARG A 39 -6.28 -11.27 -1.14
N TYR A 40 -5.54 -10.52 -1.96
CA TYR A 40 -4.21 -10.06 -1.58
C TYR A 40 -4.26 -8.98 -0.50
N ALA A 41 -5.27 -8.12 -0.48
CA ALA A 41 -5.44 -7.14 0.58
C ALA A 41 -5.55 -7.82 1.95
N ASP A 42 -6.37 -8.87 2.08
CA ASP A 42 -6.48 -9.63 3.33
C ASP A 42 -5.15 -10.29 3.73
N GLN A 43 -4.40 -10.82 2.76
CA GLN A 43 -3.10 -11.44 3.01
C GLN A 43 -2.04 -10.41 3.45
N ILE A 44 -1.98 -9.26 2.79
CA ILE A 44 -1.06 -8.16 3.12
C ILE A 44 -1.38 -7.66 4.54
N LEU A 45 -2.64 -7.36 4.83
CA LEU A 45 -3.05 -6.91 6.16
C LEU A 45 -2.70 -7.92 7.26
N THR A 46 -2.92 -9.21 6.98
CA THR A 46 -2.52 -10.31 7.88
C THR A 46 -1.00 -10.34 8.08
N HIS A 47 -0.20 -10.19 7.02
CA HIS A 47 1.26 -10.16 7.09
C HIS A 47 1.78 -9.04 8.01
N TYR A 48 1.16 -7.86 7.94
CA TYR A 48 1.54 -6.70 8.78
C TYR A 48 0.90 -6.69 10.18
N GLY A 49 0.05 -7.68 10.49
CA GLY A 49 -0.69 -7.78 11.75
C GLY A 49 -1.67 -6.62 11.94
N VAL A 50 -2.29 -6.14 10.86
CA VAL A 50 -3.21 -4.99 10.86
C VAL A 50 -4.61 -5.47 10.60
N SER A 51 -5.57 -5.05 11.43
CA SER A 51 -6.98 -5.33 11.16
C SER A 51 -7.48 -4.47 9.99
N LYS A 52 -8.42 -5.00 9.20
CA LYS A 52 -9.06 -4.22 8.13
C LYS A 52 -9.68 -2.93 8.65
N THR A 53 -10.31 -2.97 9.82
CA THR A 53 -10.91 -1.79 10.45
C THR A 53 -9.89 -0.72 10.79
N ASP A 54 -8.73 -1.09 11.35
CA ASP A 54 -7.66 -0.13 11.68
C ASP A 54 -7.04 0.46 10.42
N PHE A 55 -6.85 -0.35 9.38
CA PHE A 55 -6.38 0.11 8.08
C PHE A 55 -7.35 1.11 7.45
N ASP A 56 -8.62 0.74 7.31
CA ASP A 56 -9.66 1.59 6.71
C ASP A 56 -9.81 2.91 7.48
N THR A 57 -9.77 2.85 8.83
CA THR A 57 -9.83 4.03 9.70
C THR A 57 -8.62 4.93 9.50
N SER A 58 -7.41 4.36 9.44
CA SER A 58 -6.17 5.10 9.20
C SER A 58 -6.25 5.77 7.83
N LEU A 59 -6.60 5.03 6.78
CA LEU A 59 -6.69 5.56 5.42
C LEU A 59 -7.72 6.69 5.31
N ALA A 60 -8.88 6.55 5.95
CA ALA A 60 -9.90 7.59 5.98
C ALA A 60 -9.41 8.89 6.67
N VAL A 61 -8.67 8.77 7.77
CA VAL A 61 -8.05 9.93 8.43
C VAL A 61 -7.02 10.58 7.53
N ILE A 62 -6.15 9.80 6.88
CA ILE A 62 -5.15 10.33 5.93
C ILE A 62 -5.85 11.12 4.82
N HIS A 63 -6.88 10.54 4.19
CA HIS A 63 -7.61 11.13 3.07
C HIS A 63 -8.30 12.45 3.41
N ARG A 64 -8.76 12.62 4.65
CA ARG A 64 -9.43 13.85 5.12
C ARG A 64 -8.47 15.04 5.28
N HIS A 65 -7.17 14.80 5.29
CA HIS A 65 -6.15 15.84 5.47
C HIS A 65 -5.33 16.00 4.19
N GLU A 66 -5.77 16.86 3.26
CA GLU A 66 -5.21 16.99 1.90
C GLU A 66 -3.68 17.10 1.85
N ASN A 67 -3.08 17.99 2.63
CA ASN A 67 -1.63 18.16 2.66
C ASN A 67 -0.91 16.92 3.18
N TYR A 68 -1.49 16.24 4.17
CA TYR A 68 -0.92 15.01 4.71
C TYR A 68 -1.04 13.86 3.72
N PHE A 69 -2.16 13.76 3.01
CA PHE A 69 -2.37 12.78 1.95
C PHE A 69 -1.37 12.94 0.80
N LYS A 70 -1.11 14.17 0.34
CA LYS A 70 -0.10 14.43 -0.70
C LYS A 70 1.29 13.97 -0.26
N THR A 71 1.72 14.33 0.95
CA THR A 71 3.02 13.87 1.48
C THR A 71 3.06 12.36 1.62
N PHE A 72 1.99 11.74 2.13
CA PHE A 72 1.88 10.29 2.26
C PHE A 72 2.04 9.58 0.91
N LEU A 73 1.37 10.06 -0.14
CA LEU A 73 1.51 9.47 -1.48
C LEU A 73 2.93 9.61 -2.05
N VAL A 74 3.59 10.75 -1.83
CA VAL A 74 5.00 10.93 -2.23
C VAL A 74 5.89 9.87 -1.57
N GLU A 75 5.69 9.61 -0.28
CA GLU A 75 6.46 8.61 0.46
C GLU A 75 6.16 7.18 -0.01
N VAL A 76 4.91 6.87 -0.38
CA VAL A 76 4.54 5.59 -1.02
C VAL A 76 5.28 5.42 -2.35
N VAL A 77 5.30 6.43 -3.20
CA VAL A 77 6.03 6.38 -4.49
C VAL A 77 7.52 6.20 -4.27
N GLN A 78 8.12 6.94 -3.33
CA GLN A 78 9.53 6.78 -3.00
C GLN A 78 9.85 5.38 -2.46
N ASN A 79 8.97 4.79 -1.65
CA ASN A 79 9.11 3.42 -1.16
C ASN A 79 9.14 2.41 -2.33
N LEU A 80 8.21 2.55 -3.28
CA LEU A 80 8.17 1.73 -4.50
C LEU A 80 9.44 1.88 -5.36
N GLU A 81 9.91 3.11 -5.56
CA GLU A 81 11.15 3.35 -6.32
C GLU A 81 12.37 2.73 -5.66
N ASN A 82 12.43 2.77 -4.32
CA ASN A 82 13.53 2.17 -3.57
C ASN A 82 13.52 0.63 -3.68
N ARG A 83 12.33 0.00 -3.58
CA ARG A 83 12.19 -1.46 -3.80
C ARG A 83 12.70 -1.86 -5.20
N ARG A 84 12.28 -1.12 -6.23
CA ARG A 84 12.75 -1.34 -7.62
C ARG A 84 14.28 -1.24 -7.77
N LYS A 85 14.91 -0.24 -7.13
CA LYS A 85 16.38 -0.06 -7.18
C LYS A 85 17.11 -1.20 -6.47
N THR A 86 16.60 -1.69 -5.35
CA THR A 86 17.19 -2.82 -4.62
C THR A 86 17.16 -4.09 -5.46
N ASP A 87 16.05 -4.39 -6.14
CA ASP A 87 15.94 -5.58 -7.00
C ASP A 87 16.88 -5.51 -8.22
N SER A 88 17.09 -4.30 -8.77
CA SER A 88 18.02 -4.06 -9.86
C SER A 88 19.49 -4.31 -9.47
N LEU A 89 19.84 -4.19 -8.19
CA LEU A 89 21.21 -4.42 -7.68
C LEU A 89 21.49 -5.89 -7.37
N VAL A 90 20.46 -6.71 -7.16
CA VAL A 90 20.60 -8.15 -6.87
C VAL A 90 20.81 -8.96 -8.16
N LEU A 91 20.34 -8.47 -9.31
CA LEU A 91 20.47 -9.13 -10.62
C LEU A 91 21.84 -8.91 -11.32
N VAL A 92 22.77 -8.18 -10.70
CA VAL A 92 24.10 -7.84 -11.25
C VAL A 92 25.24 -8.47 -10.44
N LYS A 93 24.98 -9.59 -9.75
CA LYS A 93 26.00 -10.34 -8.99
C LYS A 93 26.13 -11.78 -9.46
#